data_AF-A0A5F2BV11-F1
#
_entry.id   AF-A0A5F2BV11-F1
#
_cell.length_a   1.000
_cell.length_b   1.000
_cell.length_c   1.000
_cell.angle_alpha   90.00
_cell.angle_beta   90.00
_cell.angle_gamma   90.00
#
_symmetry.space_group_name_H-M   'P 1'
#
loop_
_entity.id
_entity.type
_entity.pdbx_description
1 polymer ?
#
loop_
_entity_poly.entity_id
_entity_poly.type
_entity_poly.pdbx_seq_one_letter_code
_entity_poly.pdbx_strand_id
1 'polypeptide(L)'
;MEYVLLNMDQKVDSPLAERTNKVVTLLVPESYFDRLSLGDQRKLGKKLPYLLRRFSNFMVARSRLNRNAGATLYQNPGKMKKINFRVNTGHWAILGALAHAHGVSRCYLFNFLLSLDEVGVGDSIVKILDGGVPTFHENYKYIWQLDLTNNRISRHLEFSPNPLRTFYDTSFPWYQKFRTS
;
A
#
# COMPACT_ATOMS: atom_id res chain seq x y z
N MET A 1 -19.46 41.19 -11.27
CA MET A 1 -19.34 39.81 -10.77
C MET A 1 -18.15 39.82 -9.83
N GLU A 2 -18.37 39.70 -8.53
CA GLU A 2 -17.30 39.70 -7.54
C GLU A 2 -16.70 38.30 -7.47
N TYR A 3 -15.39 38.20 -7.68
CA TYR A 3 -14.66 36.93 -7.59
C TYR A 3 -13.81 36.96 -6.32
N VAL A 4 -14.00 35.96 -5.45
CA VAL A 4 -13.11 35.72 -4.31
C VAL A 4 -12.12 34.64 -4.73
N LEU A 5 -10.85 35.03 -4.87
CA LEU A 5 -9.74 34.10 -5.06
C LEU A 5 -9.38 33.49 -3.70
N LEU A 6 -9.67 32.21 -3.53
CA LEU A 6 -9.28 31.44 -2.35
C LEU A 6 -7.83 30.97 -2.50
N ASN A 7 -7.17 30.72 -1.37
CA ASN A 7 -5.77 30.31 -1.32
C ASN A 7 -5.55 29.00 -2.11
N MET A 8 -4.82 29.07 -3.23
CA MET A 8 -4.74 27.97 -4.20
C MET A 8 -3.60 26.96 -3.94
N ASP A 9 -2.57 27.32 -3.17
CA ASP A 9 -1.30 26.57 -3.10
C ASP A 9 -0.91 26.11 -1.68
N GLN A 10 -1.88 25.61 -0.89
CA GLN A 10 -1.54 24.98 0.39
C GLN A 10 -0.93 23.59 0.19
N LYS A 11 0.41 23.53 0.20
CA LYS A 11 1.17 22.29 0.14
C LYS A 11 1.95 22.06 1.43
N VAL A 12 1.81 20.87 2.01
CA VAL A 12 2.64 20.40 3.13
C VAL A 12 3.54 19.28 2.62
N ASP A 13 4.85 19.48 2.74
CA ASP A 13 5.86 18.51 2.33
C ASP A 13 6.52 17.87 3.55
N SER A 14 6.85 16.58 3.43
CA SER A 14 7.59 15.84 4.45
C SER A 14 8.47 14.77 3.79
N PRO A 15 9.61 14.41 4.40
CA PRO A 15 10.46 13.36 3.88
C PRO A 15 9.71 12.01 3.84
N LEU A 16 9.80 11.29 2.72
CA LEU A 16 9.28 9.93 2.63
C LEU A 16 10.08 8.95 3.51
N ALA A 17 11.36 9.24 3.74
CA ALA A 17 12.25 8.51 4.64
C ALA A 17 12.56 9.33 5.89
N GLU A 18 11.85 9.07 6.98
CA GLU A 18 12.15 9.71 8.27
C GLU A 18 13.34 9.06 8.99
N ARG A 19 13.97 9.81 9.90
CA ARG A 19 15.08 9.32 10.73
C ARG A 19 14.66 8.16 11.63
N THR A 20 13.43 8.18 12.12
CA THR A 20 12.87 7.14 13.00
C THR A 20 11.78 6.35 12.28
N ASN A 21 11.61 5.09 12.68
CA ASN A 21 10.49 4.29 12.21
C ASN A 21 9.23 4.66 13.01
N LYS A 22 8.07 4.61 12.35
CA LYS A 22 6.77 4.79 13.00
C LYS A 22 6.28 3.48 13.58
N VAL A 23 5.70 3.55 14.79
CA VAL A 23 4.94 2.45 15.36
C VAL A 23 3.50 2.59 14.86
N VAL A 24 3.03 1.60 14.13
CA VAL A 24 1.66 1.55 13.61
C VAL A 24 1.02 0.21 13.99
N THR A 25 -0.30 0.18 14.04
CA THR A 25 -1.05 -1.04 14.34
C THR A 25 -1.88 -1.43 13.13
N LEU A 26 -1.79 -2.70 12.72
CA LEU A 26 -2.70 -3.31 11.76
C LEU A 26 -3.46 -4.44 12.44
N LEU A 27 -4.68 -4.66 11.97
CA LEU A 27 -5.55 -5.73 12.45
C LEU A 27 -5.43 -6.93 11.52
N VAL A 28 -5.28 -8.11 12.08
CA VAL A 28 -5.35 -9.40 11.36
C VAL A 28 -6.42 -10.29 11.98
N PRO A 29 -7.13 -11.12 11.20
CA PRO A 29 -8.05 -12.11 11.76
C PRO A 29 -7.32 -13.02 12.76
N GLU A 30 -7.94 -13.24 13.92
CA GLU A 30 -7.39 -14.14 14.94
C GLU A 30 -7.22 -15.56 14.40
N SER A 31 -8.15 -16.03 13.56
CA SER A 31 -8.05 -17.31 12.88
C SER A 31 -6.85 -17.44 11.94
N TYR A 32 -6.37 -16.34 11.33
CA TYR A 32 -5.12 -16.35 10.57
C TYR A 32 -3.93 -16.41 11.51
N PHE A 33 -3.92 -15.56 12.54
CA PHE A 33 -2.82 -15.46 13.49
C PHE A 33 -2.55 -16.79 14.24
N ASP A 34 -3.62 -17.45 14.69
CA ASP A 34 -3.51 -18.67 15.49
C ASP A 34 -3.02 -19.88 14.69
N ARG A 35 -3.18 -19.86 13.35
CA ARG A 35 -2.61 -20.90 12.46
C ARG A 35 -1.11 -20.76 12.25
N LEU A 36 -0.55 -19.58 12.49
CA LEU A 36 0.88 -19.34 12.31
C LEU A 36 1.69 -20.02 13.41
N SER A 37 2.88 -20.51 13.04
CA SER A 37 3.87 -20.95 14.03
C SER A 37 4.25 -19.79 14.96
N LEU A 38 4.70 -20.08 16.18
CA LEU A 38 5.18 -19.04 17.11
C LEU A 38 6.31 -18.17 16.50
N GLY A 39 7.12 -18.77 15.63
CA GLY A 39 8.15 -18.05 14.88
C GLY A 39 7.56 -17.05 13.89
N ASP A 40 6.53 -17.45 13.14
CA ASP A 40 5.89 -16.61 12.12
C ASP A 40 4.99 -15.54 12.72
N GLN A 41 4.34 -15.83 13.85
CA GLN A 41 3.62 -14.83 14.64
C GLN A 41 4.55 -13.67 15.04
N ARG A 42 5.78 -13.97 15.51
CA ARG A 42 6.79 -12.96 15.85
C ARG A 42 7.29 -12.19 14.64
N LYS A 43 7.38 -12.83 13.47
CA LYS A 43 7.82 -12.21 12.21
C LYS A 43 6.73 -11.37 11.55
N LEU A 44 5.46 -11.57 11.89
CA LEU A 44 4.33 -10.90 11.26
C LEU A 44 4.46 -9.37 11.31
N GLY A 45 4.88 -8.81 12.45
CA GLY A 45 5.11 -7.36 12.63
C GLY A 45 6.23 -6.78 11.77
N LYS A 46 6.98 -7.61 11.05
CA LYS A 46 8.03 -7.24 10.09
C LYS A 46 7.67 -7.59 8.64
N LYS A 47 6.48 -8.15 8.38
CA LYS A 47 6.12 -8.72 7.07
C LYS A 47 5.68 -7.67 6.04
N LEU A 48 5.27 -6.47 6.47
CA LEU A 48 4.76 -5.42 5.57
C LEU A 48 5.72 -5.04 4.42
N PRO A 49 7.02 -4.74 4.66
CA PRO A 49 7.94 -4.40 3.57
C PRO A 49 8.08 -5.51 2.54
N TYR A 50 8.14 -6.76 2.99
CA TYR A 50 8.21 -7.93 2.12
C TYR A 50 6.95 -8.04 1.24
N LEU A 51 5.75 -7.90 1.82
CA LEU A 51 4.50 -7.97 1.06
C LEU A 51 4.39 -6.83 0.04
N LEU A 52 4.73 -5.60 0.43
CA LEU A 52 4.71 -4.47 -0.48
C LEU A 52 5.67 -4.67 -1.65
N ARG A 53 6.90 -5.12 -1.38
CA ARG A 53 7.86 -5.44 -2.44
C ARG A 53 7.33 -6.53 -3.38
N ARG A 54 6.61 -7.52 -2.84
CA ARG A 54 6.11 -8.65 -3.63
C ARG A 54 4.87 -8.33 -4.45
N PHE A 55 4.01 -7.43 -3.99
CA PHE A 55 2.66 -7.27 -4.54
C PHE A 55 2.31 -5.86 -5.01
N SER A 56 3.14 -4.83 -4.79
CA SER A 56 2.76 -3.45 -5.16
C SER A 56 2.42 -3.30 -6.63
N ASN A 57 3.22 -3.85 -7.55
CA ASN A 57 2.93 -3.74 -8.99
C ASN A 57 1.68 -4.52 -9.39
N PHE A 58 1.45 -5.67 -8.75
CA PHE A 58 0.20 -6.40 -8.92
C PHE A 58 -1.00 -5.56 -8.47
N MET A 59 -0.89 -4.86 -7.34
CA MET A 59 -1.94 -3.94 -6.88
C MET A 59 -2.17 -2.80 -7.86
N VAL A 60 -1.10 -2.23 -8.40
CA VAL A 60 -1.20 -1.15 -9.39
C VAL A 60 -1.88 -1.62 -10.68
N ALA A 61 -1.56 -2.81 -11.16
CA ALA A 61 -2.06 -3.34 -12.43
C ALA A 61 -3.50 -3.92 -12.37
N ARG A 62 -3.97 -4.31 -11.18
CA ARG A 62 -5.26 -4.99 -11.03
C ARG A 62 -6.44 -4.04 -10.88
N SER A 63 -7.63 -4.58 -11.09
CA SER A 63 -8.89 -3.88 -10.84
C SER A 63 -9.07 -3.49 -9.36
N ARG A 64 -9.91 -2.48 -9.12
CA ARG A 64 -10.17 -1.96 -7.77
C ARG A 64 -10.80 -3.04 -6.87
N LEU A 65 -10.39 -3.07 -5.60
CA LEU A 65 -10.97 -4.00 -4.61
C LEU A 65 -12.40 -3.61 -4.28
N ASN A 66 -12.61 -2.32 -4.00
CA ASN A 66 -13.92 -1.75 -3.83
C ASN A 66 -14.38 -1.06 -5.12
N ARG A 67 -15.60 -1.38 -5.57
CA ARG A 67 -16.21 -0.78 -6.76
C ARG A 67 -16.86 0.58 -6.46
N ASN A 68 -17.12 0.89 -5.20
CA ASN A 68 -17.72 2.15 -4.79
C ASN A 68 -16.62 3.18 -4.44
N ALA A 69 -16.43 4.18 -5.31
CA ALA A 69 -15.45 5.25 -5.11
C ALA A 69 -15.81 6.21 -3.94
N GLY A 70 -17.06 6.25 -3.50
CA GLY A 70 -17.51 7.04 -2.36
C GLY A 70 -17.32 6.36 -1.01
N ALA A 71 -17.14 5.03 -0.98
CA ALA A 71 -17.01 4.28 0.26
C ALA A 71 -15.58 3.74 0.47
N THR A 72 -15.21 3.52 1.72
CA THR A 72 -14.03 2.74 2.08
C THR A 72 -14.48 1.38 2.58
N LEU A 73 -14.03 0.30 1.94
CA LEU A 73 -14.31 -1.06 2.38
C LEU A 73 -13.35 -1.46 3.51
N TYR A 74 -13.92 -2.01 4.57
CA TYR A 74 -13.19 -2.52 5.73
C TYR A 74 -13.26 -4.04 5.77
N GLN A 75 -12.35 -4.65 6.53
CA GLN A 75 -12.34 -6.08 6.76
C GLN A 75 -13.62 -6.54 7.47
N ASN A 76 -14.04 -7.78 7.22
CA ASN A 76 -15.24 -8.34 7.83
C ASN A 76 -15.18 -8.24 9.36
N PRO A 77 -16.30 -7.90 10.03
CA PRO A 77 -16.34 -7.86 11.48
C PRO A 77 -16.12 -9.27 12.04
N GLY A 78 -15.20 -9.40 12.98
CA GLY A 78 -14.80 -10.67 13.59
C GLY A 78 -13.74 -10.46 14.65
N LYS A 79 -13.26 -11.55 15.25
CA LYS A 79 -12.15 -11.48 16.22
C LYS A 79 -10.86 -11.10 15.51
N MET A 80 -10.25 -9.99 15.93
CA MET A 80 -9.07 -9.40 15.31
C MET A 80 -7.94 -9.32 16.33
N LYS A 81 -6.73 -9.69 15.91
CA LYS A 81 -5.49 -9.46 16.64
C LYS A 81 -4.90 -8.11 16.23
N LYS A 82 -4.54 -7.28 17.22
CA LYS A 82 -3.74 -6.08 17.00
C LYS A 82 -2.27 -6.48 16.89
N ILE A 83 -1.65 -6.15 15.76
CA ILE A 83 -0.24 -6.40 15.52
C ILE A 83 0.45 -5.05 15.35
N ASN A 84 1.50 -4.82 16.14
CA ASN A 84 2.30 -3.62 16.08
C ASN A 84 3.45 -3.80 15.09
N PHE A 85 3.61 -2.82 14.21
CA PHE A 85 4.64 -2.77 13.19
C PHE A 85 5.54 -1.57 13.45
N ARG A 86 6.86 -1.78 13.35
CA ARG A 86 7.84 -0.69 13.26
C ARG A 86 8.20 -0.52 11.80
N VAL A 87 7.62 0.47 11.14
CA VAL A 87 7.73 0.65 9.68
C VAL A 87 8.30 2.02 9.34
N ASN A 88 9.08 2.06 8.26
CA ASN A 88 9.49 3.32 7.65
C ASN A 88 8.27 4.04 7.06
N THR A 89 8.25 5.37 7.15
CA THR A 89 7.17 6.22 6.63
C THR A 89 6.83 5.93 5.17
N GLY A 90 7.80 5.63 4.31
CA GLY A 90 7.59 5.32 2.89
C GLY A 90 6.75 4.08 2.66
N HIS A 91 7.04 2.97 3.36
CA HIS A 91 6.23 1.75 3.25
C HIS A 91 4.80 1.99 3.76
N TRP A 92 4.65 2.76 4.83
CA TRP A 92 3.33 3.11 5.35
C TRP A 92 2.53 4.02 4.39
N ALA A 93 3.22 4.98 3.76
CA ALA A 93 2.64 5.86 2.76
C ALA A 93 2.21 5.09 1.49
N ILE A 94 3.05 4.19 0.98
CA ILE A 94 2.73 3.33 -0.16
C ILE A 94 1.52 2.44 0.14
N LEU A 95 1.50 1.77 1.30
CA LEU A 95 0.32 1.00 1.73
C LEU A 95 -0.93 1.88 1.75
N GLY A 96 -0.81 3.12 2.23
CA GLY A 96 -1.90 4.10 2.24
C GLY A 96 -2.38 4.46 0.83
N ALA A 97 -1.46 4.85 -0.06
CA ALA A 97 -1.78 5.25 -1.43
C ALA A 97 -2.48 4.11 -2.19
N LEU A 98 -1.96 2.89 -2.09
CA LEU A 98 -2.59 1.70 -2.67
C LEU A 98 -3.97 1.45 -2.04
N ALA A 99 -4.10 1.45 -0.71
CA ALA A 99 -5.37 1.20 -0.05
C ALA A 99 -6.44 2.22 -0.47
N HIS A 100 -6.09 3.50 -0.46
CA HIS A 100 -6.98 4.59 -0.88
C HIS A 100 -7.38 4.46 -2.34
N ALA A 101 -6.44 4.16 -3.23
CA ALA A 101 -6.72 3.93 -4.64
C ALA A 101 -7.67 2.75 -4.88
N HIS A 102 -7.54 1.67 -4.09
CA HIS A 102 -8.43 0.51 -4.14
C HIS A 102 -9.75 0.70 -3.39
N GLY A 103 -9.96 1.85 -2.73
CA GLY A 103 -11.17 2.15 -1.95
C GLY A 103 -11.31 1.26 -0.72
N VAL A 104 -10.19 0.85 -0.09
CA VAL A 104 -10.16 -0.04 1.07
C VAL A 104 -9.36 0.57 2.22
N SER A 105 -9.52 0.05 3.44
CA SER A 105 -8.69 0.42 4.59
C SER A 105 -7.27 -0.18 4.47
N ARG A 106 -6.30 0.39 5.20
CA ARG A 106 -4.94 -0.19 5.28
C ARG A 106 -4.94 -1.61 5.85
N CYS A 107 -5.79 -1.88 6.85
CA CYS A 107 -5.95 -3.22 7.42
C CYS A 107 -6.53 -4.20 6.39
N TYR A 108 -7.54 -3.78 5.62
CA TYR A 108 -8.08 -4.61 4.56
C TYR A 108 -7.01 -4.96 3.53
N LEU A 109 -6.30 -3.95 3.01
CA LEU A 109 -5.25 -4.18 2.01
C LEU A 109 -4.16 -5.10 2.57
N PHE A 110 -3.70 -4.88 3.80
CA PHE A 110 -2.70 -5.74 4.41
C PHE A 110 -3.15 -7.20 4.51
N ASN A 111 -4.39 -7.46 4.95
CA ASN A 111 -4.93 -8.82 5.02
C ASN A 111 -5.09 -9.45 3.63
N PHE A 112 -5.46 -8.66 2.62
CA PHE A 112 -5.50 -9.12 1.23
C PHE A 112 -4.10 -9.52 0.73
N LEU A 113 -3.07 -8.74 1.06
CA LEU A 113 -1.68 -9.10 0.71
C LEU A 113 -1.21 -10.37 1.44
N LEU A 114 -1.62 -10.57 2.70
CA LEU A 114 -1.34 -11.81 3.43
C LEU A 114 -2.00 -13.02 2.75
N SER A 115 -3.27 -12.90 2.32
CA SER A 115 -3.95 -14.01 1.66
C SER A 115 -3.32 -14.33 0.30
N LEU A 116 -2.86 -13.33 -0.47
CA LEU A 116 -2.12 -13.55 -1.72
C LEU A 116 -0.80 -14.32 -1.49
N ASP A 117 -0.11 -14.02 -0.40
CA ASP A 117 1.13 -14.69 -0.01
C ASP A 117 0.88 -16.14 0.41
N GLU A 118 -0.19 -16.40 1.18
CA GLU A 118 -0.59 -17.76 1.58
C GLU A 118 -0.90 -18.66 0.38
N VAL A 119 -1.56 -18.14 -0.66
CA VAL A 119 -1.92 -18.93 -1.85
C VAL A 119 -0.84 -18.97 -2.93
N GLY A 120 0.34 -18.38 -2.69
CA GLY A 120 1.47 -18.42 -3.65
C GLY A 120 1.29 -17.59 -4.92
N VAL A 121 0.32 -16.65 -4.98
CA VAL A 121 0.11 -15.78 -6.16
C VAL A 121 1.38 -15.00 -6.53
N GLY A 122 2.19 -14.68 -5.52
CA GLY A 122 3.46 -14.01 -5.71
C GLY A 122 4.46 -14.79 -6.57
N ASP A 123 4.43 -16.13 -6.59
CA ASP A 123 5.33 -16.94 -7.42
C ASP A 123 4.95 -16.83 -8.91
N SER A 124 3.64 -16.78 -9.18
CA SER A 124 3.13 -16.58 -10.54
C SER A 124 3.42 -15.17 -11.07
N ILE A 125 3.31 -14.14 -10.22
CA ILE A 125 3.63 -12.76 -10.60
C ILE A 125 5.11 -12.63 -10.99
N VAL A 126 6.01 -13.19 -10.18
CA VAL A 126 7.46 -13.15 -10.44
C VAL A 126 7.78 -13.87 -11.76
N LYS A 127 7.15 -15.02 -12.01
CA LYS A 127 7.34 -15.79 -13.24
C LYS A 127 6.86 -15.03 -14.49
N ILE A 128 5.76 -14.28 -14.40
CA ILE A 128 5.22 -13.50 -15.53
C ILE A 128 6.08 -12.26 -15.82
N LEU A 129 6.68 -11.68 -14.78
CA LEU A 129 7.47 -10.45 -14.92
C LEU A 129 8.92 -10.68 -15.36
N ASP A 130 9.37 -11.94 -15.50
CA ASP A 130 10.64 -12.43 -16.11
C ASP A 130 11.96 -11.70 -15.73
N GLY A 131 11.93 -10.75 -14.79
CA GLY A 131 13.01 -9.79 -14.53
C GLY A 131 13.27 -9.52 -13.04
N GLY A 132 12.75 -10.37 -12.15
CA GLY A 132 12.99 -10.30 -10.71
C GLY A 132 11.78 -9.86 -9.88
N VAL A 133 12.04 -9.49 -8.62
CA VAL A 133 10.98 -9.09 -7.68
C VAL A 133 10.37 -7.76 -8.12
N PRO A 134 9.03 -7.57 -8.09
CA PRO A 134 8.39 -6.32 -8.47
C PRO A 134 9.07 -5.09 -7.84
N THR A 135 9.48 -4.16 -8.70
CA THR A 135 10.07 -2.87 -8.31
C THR A 135 8.98 -1.92 -7.82
N PHE A 136 9.30 -1.03 -6.90
CA PHE A 136 8.40 0.09 -6.62
C PHE A 136 8.44 1.09 -7.78
N HIS A 137 7.32 1.81 -7.99
CA HIS A 137 7.30 2.97 -8.86
C HIS A 137 8.07 4.14 -8.19
N GLU A 138 8.64 5.02 -9.00
CA GLU A 138 9.32 6.23 -8.55
C GLU A 138 8.33 7.20 -7.88
N ASN A 139 7.15 7.34 -8.47
CA ASN A 139 6.10 8.22 -7.97
C ASN A 139 4.76 7.50 -7.90
N TYR A 140 4.00 7.80 -6.86
CA TYR A 140 2.60 7.41 -6.70
C TYR A 140 1.79 8.68 -6.42
N LYS A 141 0.71 8.88 -7.17
CA LYS A 141 -0.24 9.96 -6.95
C LYS A 141 -1.64 9.39 -6.88
N TYR A 142 -2.22 9.47 -5.69
CA TYR A 142 -3.61 9.13 -5.48
C TYR A 142 -4.47 10.39 -5.64
N ILE A 143 -5.48 10.31 -6.51
CA ILE A 143 -6.43 11.39 -6.76
C ILE A 143 -7.82 10.91 -6.36
N TRP A 144 -8.44 11.65 -5.44
CA TRP A 144 -9.86 11.50 -5.12
C TRP A 144 -10.61 12.71 -5.64
N GLN A 145 -11.42 12.51 -6.67
CA GLN A 145 -12.10 13.59 -7.36
C GLN A 145 -13.59 13.54 -7.07
N LEU A 146 -14.14 14.68 -6.66
CA LEU A 146 -15.57 14.91 -6.48
C LEU A 146 -16.00 15.93 -7.54
N ASP A 147 -16.66 15.45 -8.58
CA ASP A 147 -17.26 16.26 -9.63
C ASP A 147 -18.74 16.48 -9.30
N LEU A 148 -19.00 17.59 -8.61
CA LEU A 148 -20.34 17.93 -8.13
C LEU A 148 -21.27 18.32 -9.29
N THR A 149 -20.73 18.91 -10.35
CA THR A 149 -21.50 19.33 -11.53
C THR A 149 -22.08 18.12 -12.26
N ASN A 150 -21.30 17.06 -12.42
CA ASN A 150 -21.74 15.83 -13.07
C ASN A 150 -22.21 14.75 -12.09
N ASN A 151 -22.28 15.05 -10.78
CA ASN A 151 -22.61 14.11 -9.71
C ASN A 151 -21.77 12.82 -9.75
N ARG A 152 -20.45 12.96 -9.88
CA ARG A 152 -19.51 11.83 -9.98
C ARG A 152 -18.44 11.89 -8.89
N ILE A 153 -18.07 10.72 -8.41
CA ILE A 153 -16.94 10.52 -7.51
C ILE A 153 -16.00 9.48 -8.11
N SER A 154 -14.70 9.76 -8.10
CA SER A 154 -13.72 8.85 -8.69
C SER A 154 -12.42 8.76 -7.89
N ARG A 155 -11.75 7.61 -8.02
CA ARG A 155 -10.48 7.30 -7.37
C ARG A 155 -9.48 6.82 -8.40
N HIS A 156 -8.42 7.59 -8.59
CA HIS A 156 -7.37 7.31 -9.56
C HIS A 156 -6.02 7.14 -8.88
N LEU A 157 -5.22 6.24 -9.43
CA LEU A 157 -3.82 6.06 -9.04
C LEU A 157 -3.00 6.30 -10.28
N GLU A 158 -2.29 7.41 -10.27
CA GLU A 158 -1.24 7.71 -11.24
C GLU A 158 0.08 7.22 -10.66
N PHE A 159 0.95 6.71 -11.51
CA PHE A 159 2.25 6.21 -11.11
C PHE A 159 3.24 6.36 -12.26
N SER A 160 4.52 6.53 -11.92
CA SER A 160 5.61 6.56 -12.90
C SER A 160 6.84 5.82 -12.35
N PRO A 161 7.61 5.12 -13.20
CA PRO A 161 7.43 4.99 -14.64
C PRO A 161 6.31 3.98 -15.01
N ASN A 162 5.73 4.17 -16.19
CA ASN A 162 4.84 3.24 -16.86
C ASN A 162 5.15 3.28 -18.38
N PRO A 163 5.68 2.20 -19.00
CA PRO A 163 5.93 0.87 -18.43
C PRO A 163 7.04 0.87 -17.35
N LEU A 164 7.09 -0.19 -16.54
CA LEU A 164 8.10 -0.37 -15.51
C LEU A 164 9.51 -0.47 -16.11
N ARG A 165 10.52 0.01 -15.37
CA ARG A 165 11.92 -0.28 -15.70
C ARG A 165 12.20 -1.76 -15.44
N THR A 166 13.00 -2.36 -16.32
CA THR A 166 13.42 -3.77 -16.24
C THR A 166 14.46 -4.03 -15.15
N PHE A 167 15.08 -2.99 -14.60
CA PHE A 167 16.10 -3.10 -13.56
C PHE A 167 15.59 -2.60 -12.20
N TYR A 168 16.02 -3.29 -11.15
CA TYR A 168 15.65 -2.97 -9.78
C TYR A 168 16.50 -1.82 -9.22
N ASP A 169 15.91 -0.63 -9.11
CA ASP A 169 16.60 0.51 -8.50
C ASP A 169 16.55 0.42 -6.97
N THR A 170 17.69 0.04 -6.37
CA THR A 170 17.87 0.02 -4.91
C THR A 170 18.32 1.37 -4.34
N SER A 171 18.54 2.39 -5.18
CA SER A 171 19.12 3.67 -4.78
C SER A 171 18.15 4.57 -4.02
N PHE A 172 16.84 4.25 -4.03
CA PHE A 172 15.85 5.08 -3.34
C PHE A 172 16.20 5.29 -1.87
N PRO A 173 16.30 6.54 -1.38
CA PRO A 173 16.68 6.84 0.00
C PRO A 173 15.78 6.17 1.05
N TRP A 174 14.50 5.99 0.71
CA TRP A 174 13.51 5.34 1.58
C TRP A 174 13.59 3.80 1.56
N TYR A 175 14.28 3.22 0.58
CA TYR A 175 14.49 1.78 0.41
C TYR A 175 15.82 1.29 1.01
N GLN A 176 16.91 2.07 0.92
CA GLN A 176 18.24 1.64 1.37
C GLN A 176 18.33 1.28 2.87
N LYS A 177 17.45 1.85 3.71
CA LYS A 177 17.36 1.56 5.14
C LYS A 177 16.98 0.11 5.48
N PHE A 178 16.64 -0.71 4.49
CA PHE A 178 16.22 -2.11 4.64
C PHE A 178 17.34 -3.14 4.46
N ARG A 179 18.55 -2.75 4.01
CA ARG A 179 19.67 -3.70 3.87
C ARG A 179 20.46 -3.94 5.16
N THR A 180 20.23 -3.12 6.18
CA THR A 180 21.00 -3.12 7.44
C THR A 180 20.21 -3.63 8.65
N SER A 181 19.10 -4.36 8.45
CA SER A 181 18.25 -4.90 9.53
C SER A 181 17.94 -6.38 9.37
#